data_AF-A0A3C0TFS6-F1
#
_entry.id   AF-A0A3C0TFS6-F1
#
_cell.length_a   1.000
_cell.length_b   1.000
_cell.length_c   1.000
_cell.angle_alpha   90.00
_cell.angle_beta   90.00
_cell.angle_gamma   90.00
#
_symmetry.space_group_name_H-M   'P 1'
#
loop_
_entity.id
_entity.type
_entity.pdbx_description
1 polymer ?
#
loop_
_entity_poly.entity_id
_entity_poly.type
_entity_poly.pdbx_seq_one_letter_code
_entity_poly.pdbx_strand_id
1 'polypeptide(L)'
;QYNKPIDTIVCTDGCEVIGGYLAEELKKNGVMSLNTHDSLYVVTPEFGNGGQMIFRDNLQPMIRNKNILLLLASATTGRTIARGIECIQYYGGIIQGVSSIFSASGEIFGHEVNHIFSADDLPDYETYSQENCPYCQRGQKIDAMVNSFGYSEI
;
A
#
# COMPACT_ATOMS: atom_id res chain seq x y z
N GLN A 1 -2.36 22.35 6.77
CA GLN A 1 -1.30 22.08 7.77
C GLN A 1 -1.36 20.58 8.06
N TYR A 2 -0.33 19.82 7.69
CA TYR A 2 -0.32 18.37 7.90
C TYR A 2 -0.20 18.10 9.40
N ASN A 3 -1.28 17.63 10.03
CA ASN A 3 -1.41 17.56 11.49
C ASN A 3 -1.06 16.17 12.07
N LYS A 4 -0.59 15.24 11.23
CA LYS A 4 -0.26 13.86 11.63
C LYS A 4 1.25 13.65 11.50
N PRO A 5 1.96 13.26 12.58
CA PRO A 5 3.37 12.90 12.48
C PRO A 5 3.53 11.63 11.66
N ILE A 6 4.63 11.50 10.93
CA ILE A 6 4.98 10.29 10.18
C ILE A 6 6.42 9.92 10.51
N ASP A 7 6.61 8.72 11.07
CA ASP A 7 7.91 8.19 11.44
C ASP A 7 8.44 7.21 10.37
N THR A 8 7.52 6.47 9.74
CA THR A 8 7.87 5.38 8.82
C THR A 8 6.86 5.31 7.67
N ILE A 9 7.38 5.15 6.46
CA ILE A 9 6.61 4.80 5.27
C ILE A 9 6.81 3.30 5.03
N VAL A 10 5.72 2.54 5.08
CA VAL A 10 5.72 1.12 4.72
C VAL A 10 5.30 1.03 3.26
N CYS A 11 6.21 0.57 2.41
CA CYS A 11 5.98 0.40 0.98
C CYS A 11 5.55 -1.04 0.68
N THR A 12 4.59 -1.20 -0.23
CA THR A 12 4.28 -2.49 -0.87
C THR A 12 4.47 -2.39 -2.38
N ASP A 13 4.48 -3.53 -3.07
CA ASP A 13 4.41 -3.61 -4.53
C ASP A 13 5.52 -2.85 -5.28
N GLY A 14 6.74 -2.81 -4.73
CA GLY A 14 7.88 -2.18 -5.38
C GLY A 14 7.91 -0.65 -5.32
N CYS A 15 7.19 -0.04 -4.36
CA CYS A 15 7.10 1.41 -4.23
C CYS A 15 8.26 2.04 -3.45
N GLU A 16 9.39 1.36 -3.22
CA GLU A 16 10.48 1.85 -2.35
C GLU A 16 11.08 3.15 -2.85
N VAL A 17 11.32 3.26 -4.16
CA VAL A 17 11.87 4.48 -4.78
C VAL A 17 10.91 5.65 -4.61
N ILE A 18 9.62 5.42 -4.85
CA ILE A 18 8.56 6.42 -4.67
C ILE A 18 8.45 6.81 -3.19
N GLY A 19 8.52 5.84 -2.27
CA GLY A 19 8.52 6.07 -0.83
C GLY A 19 9.72 6.90 -0.36
N GLY A 20 10.90 6.70 -0.96
CA GLY A 20 12.07 7.54 -0.73
C GLY A 20 11.84 9.01 -1.08
N TYR A 21 11.38 9.28 -2.30
CA TYR A 21 11.06 10.66 -2.72
C TYR A 21 9.89 11.26 -1.93
N LEU A 22 8.89 10.46 -1.59
CA LEU A 22 7.79 10.88 -0.74
C LEU A 22 8.29 11.29 0.65
N ALA A 23 9.23 10.54 1.24
CA ALA A 23 9.85 10.90 2.50
C ALA A 23 10.58 12.25 2.42
N GLU A 24 11.30 12.52 1.32
CA GLU A 24 11.93 13.83 1.09
C GLU A 24 10.90 14.96 1.00
N GLU A 25 9.82 14.76 0.24
CA GLU A 25 8.77 15.76 0.09
C GLU A 25 8.00 16.01 1.39
N LEU A 26 7.67 14.96 2.15
CA LEU A 26 7.04 15.12 3.48
C LEU A 26 7.93 15.95 4.40
N LYS A 27 9.25 15.68 4.41
CA LYS A 27 10.21 16.45 5.19
C LYS A 27 10.31 17.91 4.74
N LYS A 28 10.40 18.18 3.43
CA LYS A 28 10.42 19.54 2.86
C LYS A 28 9.16 20.34 3.21
N ASN A 29 8.01 19.67 3.26
CA ASN A 29 6.72 20.27 3.60
C ASN A 29 6.46 20.35 5.12
N GLY A 30 7.47 20.04 5.95
CA GLY A 30 7.41 20.23 7.40
C GLY A 30 6.57 19.18 8.14
N VAL A 31 6.36 17.99 7.55
CA VAL A 31 5.76 16.86 8.28
C VAL A 31 6.75 16.40 9.35
N MET A 32 6.28 16.41 10.59
CA MET A 32 7.12 16.06 11.74
C MET A 32 7.36 14.55 11.81
N SER A 33 8.61 14.16 12.06
CA SER A 33 8.98 12.82 12.52
C SER A 33 9.33 12.87 14.01
N LEU A 34 8.88 11.87 14.76
CA LEU A 34 9.22 11.67 16.17
C LEU A 34 10.43 10.72 16.34
N ASN A 35 11.14 10.43 15.24
CA ASN A 35 12.40 9.70 15.28
C ASN A 35 13.54 10.58 15.79
N THR A 36 14.55 9.95 16.41
CA THR A 36 15.69 10.63 17.05
C THR A 36 16.48 11.56 16.12
N HIS A 37 16.48 11.29 14.82
CA HIS A 37 17.20 12.08 13.81
C HIS A 37 16.27 12.91 12.91
N ASP A 38 15.00 13.08 13.28
CA ASP A 38 13.98 13.74 12.46
C ASP A 38 14.00 13.22 10.99
N SER A 39 14.13 11.91 10.89
CA SER A 39 14.24 11.15 9.64
C SER A 39 13.03 10.25 9.50
N LEU A 40 12.57 10.02 8.27
CA LEU A 40 11.54 9.03 8.00
C LEU A 40 12.22 7.71 7.60
N TYR A 41 11.78 6.59 8.16
CA TYR A 41 12.17 5.28 7.67
C TYR A 41 11.34 4.91 6.44
N VAL A 42 11.94 4.22 5.48
CA VAL A 42 11.24 3.63 4.34
C VAL A 42 11.54 2.13 4.36
N VAL A 43 10.50 1.31 4.54
CA VAL A 43 10.66 -0.14 4.71
C VAL A 43 9.62 -0.91 3.92
N THR A 44 9.96 -2.14 3.55
CA THR A 44 9.06 -3.07 2.85
C THR A 44 8.91 -4.33 3.72
N PRO A 45 7.68 -4.81 3.96
CA PRO A 45 7.47 -6.09 4.63
C PRO A 45 7.85 -7.25 3.70
N GLU A 46 8.23 -8.38 4.27
CA GLU A 46 8.41 -9.60 3.47
C GLU A 46 7.06 -10.28 3.22
N PHE A 47 6.87 -10.76 1.99
CA PHE A 47 5.70 -11.50 1.57
C PHE A 47 6.01 -13.01 1.59
N GLY A 48 5.29 -13.76 2.42
CA GLY A 48 5.32 -15.21 2.41
C GLY A 48 4.45 -15.80 1.28
N ASN A 49 4.70 -17.06 0.92
CA ASN A 49 3.98 -17.76 -0.16
C ASN A 49 2.44 -17.82 0.00
N GLY A 50 1.92 -17.61 1.21
CA GLY A 50 0.47 -17.53 1.50
C GLY A 50 -0.12 -16.11 1.46
N GLY A 51 0.67 -15.10 1.06
CA GLY A 51 0.29 -13.69 1.12
C GLY A 51 0.28 -13.12 2.55
N GLN A 52 0.98 -13.79 3.47
CA GLN A 52 1.29 -13.27 4.80
C GLN A 52 2.35 -12.18 4.69
N MET A 53 2.19 -11.08 5.40
CA MET A 53 3.21 -10.05 5.54
C MET A 53 3.90 -10.17 6.90
N ILE A 54 5.23 -10.05 6.90
CA ILE A 54 6.02 -10.05 8.14
C ILE A 54 7.08 -8.95 8.11
N PHE A 55 7.39 -8.39 9.29
CA PHE A 55 8.60 -7.59 9.48
C PHE A 55 9.65 -8.44 10.19
N ARG A 56 10.81 -8.62 9.53
CA ARG A 56 11.97 -9.25 10.16
C ARG A 56 12.42 -8.45 11.39
N ASP A 57 13.10 -9.11 12.32
CA ASP A 57 13.47 -8.53 13.61
C ASP A 57 14.26 -7.22 13.50
N ASN A 58 15.06 -7.06 12.44
CA ASN A 58 15.81 -5.83 12.18
C ASN A 58 14.91 -4.66 11.73
N LEU A 59 13.73 -4.92 11.19
CA LEU A 59 12.76 -3.90 10.75
C LEU A 59 11.75 -3.54 11.84
N GLN A 60 11.48 -4.44 12.79
CA GLN A 60 10.49 -4.21 13.85
C GLN A 60 10.70 -2.91 14.65
N PRO A 61 11.93 -2.47 14.98
CA PRO A 61 12.16 -1.18 15.65
C PRO A 61 11.69 0.04 14.84
N MET A 62 11.59 -0.10 13.51
CA MET A 62 11.08 0.93 12.60
C MET A 62 9.54 0.93 12.51
N ILE A 63 8.87 -0.04 13.15
CA ILE A 63 7.40 -0.18 13.12
C ILE A 63 6.79 0.00 14.50
N ARG A 64 7.36 -0.63 15.52
CA ARG A 64 6.82 -0.62 16.87
C ARG A 64 6.75 0.80 17.44
N ASN A 65 5.55 1.21 17.87
CA ASN A 65 5.24 2.53 18.42
C ASN A 65 5.59 3.68 17.46
N LYS A 66 5.57 3.43 16.15
CA LYS A 66 5.83 4.43 15.11
C LYS A 66 4.55 4.82 14.40
N ASN A 67 4.49 6.07 13.96
CA ASN A 67 3.42 6.62 13.13
C ASN A 67 3.67 6.24 11.67
N ILE A 68 2.79 5.43 11.09
CA ILE A 68 3.00 4.75 9.82
C ILE A 68 2.12 5.35 8.73
N LEU A 69 2.74 5.65 7.60
CA LEU A 69 2.06 5.82 6.32
C LEU A 69 2.21 4.53 5.50
N LEU A 70 1.10 3.91 5.11
CA LEU A 70 1.12 2.77 4.19
C LEU A 70 1.05 3.28 2.75
N LEU A 71 2.04 2.94 1.92
CA LEU A 71 2.16 3.33 0.52
C LEU A 71 2.09 2.10 -0.39
N LEU A 72 1.16 2.09 -1.33
CA LEU A 72 0.97 0.99 -2.29
C LEU A 72 0.97 1.47 -3.74
N ALA A 73 1.29 0.57 -4.68
CA ALA A 73 1.16 0.89 -6.11
C ALA A 73 -0.31 0.97 -6.51
N SER A 74 -1.09 -0.05 -6.16
CA SER A 74 -2.48 -0.17 -6.60
C SER A 74 -3.35 -0.74 -5.48
N ALA A 75 -4.51 -0.12 -5.29
CA ALA A 75 -5.52 -0.52 -4.33
C ALA A 75 -6.80 -0.93 -5.08
N THR A 76 -6.98 -2.22 -5.33
CA THR A 76 -8.14 -2.75 -6.07
C THR A 76 -9.20 -3.31 -5.14
N THR A 77 -9.04 -4.57 -4.71
CA THR A 77 -9.98 -5.28 -3.84
C THR A 77 -9.82 -4.93 -2.35
N GLY A 78 -8.85 -4.09 -2.02
CA GLY A 78 -8.51 -3.70 -0.65
C GLY A 78 -7.84 -4.77 0.21
N ARG A 79 -7.74 -6.01 -0.25
CA ARG A 79 -7.20 -7.13 0.53
C ARG A 79 -5.73 -6.92 0.94
N THR A 80 -4.94 -6.30 0.07
CA THR A 80 -3.54 -5.94 0.37
C THR A 80 -3.47 -4.86 1.46
N ILE A 81 -4.35 -3.87 1.41
CA ILE A 81 -4.44 -2.82 2.43
C ILE A 81 -4.81 -3.42 3.78
N ALA A 82 -5.86 -4.24 3.84
CA ALA A 82 -6.26 -4.91 5.08
C ALA A 82 -5.11 -5.68 5.72
N ARG A 83 -4.43 -6.53 4.92
CA ARG A 83 -3.27 -7.30 5.40
C ARG A 83 -2.12 -6.40 5.85
N GLY A 84 -1.88 -5.29 5.15
CA GLY A 84 -0.81 -4.35 5.49
C GLY A 84 -1.09 -3.68 6.84
N ILE A 85 -2.34 -3.23 7.03
CA ILE A 85 -2.80 -2.63 8.28
C ILE A 85 -2.74 -3.64 9.43
N GLU A 86 -3.26 -4.85 9.23
CA GLU A 86 -3.19 -5.93 10.23
C GLU A 86 -1.74 -6.24 10.63
N CYS A 87 -0.84 -6.35 9.65
CA CYS A 87 0.58 -6.59 9.90
C CYS A 87 1.22 -5.45 10.70
N ILE A 88 1.00 -4.21 10.28
CA ILE A 88 1.55 -3.03 10.97
C ILE A 88 1.05 -2.97 12.42
N GLN A 89 -0.26 -3.16 12.63
CA GLN A 89 -0.87 -3.15 13.97
C GLN A 89 -0.36 -4.32 14.83
N TYR A 90 -0.17 -5.50 14.25
CA TYR A 90 0.39 -6.66 14.94
C TYR A 90 1.78 -6.38 15.54
N TYR A 91 2.63 -5.65 14.82
CA TYR A 91 3.95 -5.22 15.32
C TYR A 91 3.91 -3.94 16.17
N GLY A 92 2.73 -3.38 16.41
CA GLY A 92 2.50 -2.21 17.27
C GLY A 92 2.69 -0.86 16.58
N GLY A 93 2.59 -0.79 15.25
CA GLY A 93 2.60 0.46 14.51
C GLY A 93 1.23 1.16 14.53
N ILE A 94 1.24 2.49 14.42
CA ILE A 94 0.04 3.34 14.44
C ILE A 94 -0.22 3.85 13.02
N ILE A 95 -1.31 3.43 12.40
CA ILE A 95 -1.68 3.89 11.06
C ILE A 95 -2.14 5.35 11.12
N GLN A 96 -1.43 6.23 10.39
CA GLN A 96 -1.82 7.64 10.22
C GLN A 96 -2.53 7.88 8.89
N GLY A 97 -2.26 7.07 7.87
CA GLY A 97 -2.91 7.15 6.58
C GLY A 97 -2.52 6.00 5.65
N VAL A 98 -3.31 5.88 4.58
CA VAL A 98 -3.04 4.99 3.45
C VAL A 98 -2.97 5.86 2.19
N SER A 99 -1.96 5.60 1.36
CA SER A 99 -1.78 6.26 0.08
C SER A 99 -1.50 5.22 -1.01
N SER A 100 -2.04 5.43 -2.20
CA SER A 100 -1.73 4.61 -3.37
C SER A 100 -1.52 5.44 -4.63
N ILE A 101 -0.84 4.87 -5.63
CA ILE A 101 -0.74 5.52 -6.95
C ILE A 101 -2.09 5.42 -7.66
N PHE A 102 -2.67 4.21 -7.70
CA PHE A 102 -4.02 3.97 -8.21
C PHE A 102 -4.93 3.43 -7.11
N SER A 103 -6.21 3.82 -7.12
CA SER A 103 -7.24 3.18 -6.29
C SER A 103 -8.55 2.99 -7.05
N ALA A 104 -9.15 1.81 -6.92
CA ALA A 104 -10.49 1.54 -7.43
C ALA A 104 -11.59 2.06 -6.48
N SER A 105 -11.25 2.43 -5.23
CA SER A 105 -12.18 2.99 -4.23
C SER A 105 -11.47 4.02 -3.35
N GLY A 106 -12.15 5.11 -3.00
CA GLY A 106 -11.61 6.14 -2.09
C GLY A 106 -11.55 5.71 -0.62
N GLU A 107 -12.28 4.66 -0.25
CA GLU A 107 -12.29 4.12 1.12
C GLU A 107 -12.23 2.60 1.07
N ILE A 108 -11.37 2.02 1.91
CA ILE A 108 -11.14 0.58 1.99
C ILE A 108 -11.05 0.18 3.46
N PHE A 109 -11.96 -0.69 3.92
CA PHE A 109 -12.04 -1.16 5.31
C PHE A 109 -12.12 -0.03 6.37
N GLY A 110 -12.85 1.05 6.09
CA GLY A 110 -12.96 2.19 7.00
C GLY A 110 -11.75 3.13 7.01
N HIS A 111 -10.77 2.89 6.13
CA HIS A 111 -9.61 3.74 5.94
C HIS A 111 -9.74 4.50 4.62
N GLU A 112 -9.70 5.82 4.71
CA GLU A 112 -9.57 6.69 3.55
C GLU A 112 -8.23 6.43 2.85
N VAL A 113 -8.28 6.27 1.53
CA VAL A 113 -7.13 6.00 0.67
C VAL A 113 -6.87 7.22 -0.20
N ASN A 114 -5.78 7.92 0.08
CA ASN A 114 -5.30 9.01 -0.77
C ASN A 114 -4.74 8.40 -2.06
N HIS A 115 -5.19 8.87 -3.22
CA HIS A 115 -4.77 8.30 -4.50
C HIS A 115 -4.47 9.39 -5.53
N ILE A 116 -3.58 9.07 -6.48
CA ILE A 116 -3.25 9.96 -7.60
C ILE A 116 -4.20 9.69 -8.77
N PHE A 117 -4.43 8.41 -9.05
CA PHE A 117 -5.35 7.94 -10.10
C PHE A 117 -6.46 7.10 -9.49
N SER A 118 -7.61 7.15 -10.14
CA SER A 118 -8.85 6.49 -9.77
C SER A 118 -9.41 5.68 -10.94
N ALA A 119 -10.46 4.91 -10.70
CA ALA A 119 -11.19 4.24 -11.77
C ALA A 119 -11.73 5.24 -12.83
N ASP A 120 -12.03 6.49 -12.44
CA ASP A 120 -12.50 7.52 -13.37
C ASP A 120 -11.42 7.95 -14.38
N ASP A 121 -10.14 7.71 -14.08
CA ASP A 121 -9.01 8.00 -14.98
C ASP A 121 -8.77 6.87 -16.00
N LEU A 122 -9.40 5.70 -15.81
CA LEU A 122 -9.28 4.52 -16.66
C LEU A 122 -10.67 4.07 -17.13
N PRO A 123 -11.21 4.67 -18.21
CA PRO A 123 -12.50 4.25 -18.76
C PRO A 123 -12.45 2.75 -19.10
N ASP A 124 -13.52 2.04 -18.77
CA ASP A 124 -13.69 0.58 -18.90
C ASP A 124 -12.88 -0.29 -17.93
N TYR A 125 -12.28 0.30 -16.87
CA TYR A 125 -11.63 -0.49 -15.82
C TYR A 125 -12.65 -1.19 -14.92
N GLU A 126 -12.69 -2.51 -14.99
CA GLU A 126 -13.59 -3.34 -14.19
C GLU A 126 -12.79 -4.19 -13.19
N THR A 127 -13.28 -4.27 -11.94
CA THR A 127 -12.69 -5.11 -10.91
C THR A 127 -13.73 -6.01 -10.26
N TYR A 128 -13.42 -7.30 -10.15
CA TYR A 128 -14.33 -8.30 -9.61
C TYR A 128 -13.64 -9.10 -8.50
N SER A 129 -14.38 -9.36 -7.42
CA SER A 129 -14.00 -10.44 -6.49
C SER A 129 -14.06 -11.79 -7.21
N GLN A 130 -13.25 -12.76 -6.79
CA GLN A 130 -13.20 -14.09 -7.39
C GLN A 130 -14.59 -14.77 -7.47
N GLU A 131 -15.44 -14.57 -6.46
CA GLU A 131 -16.79 -15.15 -6.38
C GLU A 131 -17.78 -14.50 -7.36
N ASN A 132 -17.59 -13.22 -7.65
CA ASN A 132 -18.52 -12.39 -8.44
C ASN A 132 -17.99 -12.04 -9.84
N CYS A 133 -16.95 -12.74 -10.33
CA CYS A 133 -16.42 -12.47 -11.67
C CYS A 133 -17.33 -13.07 -12.76
N PRO A 134 -17.98 -12.25 -13.61
CA PRO A 134 -18.90 -12.73 -14.65
C PRO A 134 -18.19 -13.53 -15.74
N TYR A 135 -16.90 -13.27 -15.97
CA TYR A 135 -16.08 -14.02 -16.92
C TYR A 135 -15.75 -15.43 -16.40
N CYS A 136 -15.39 -15.55 -15.11
CA CYS A 136 -15.15 -16.84 -14.47
C CYS A 136 -16.43 -17.69 -14.42
N GLN A 137 -17.57 -17.10 -14.08
CA GLN A 137 -18.87 -17.79 -14.07
C GLN A 137 -19.27 -18.32 -15.46
N ARG A 138 -18.82 -17.66 -16.53
CA ARG A 138 -19.01 -18.10 -17.93
C ARG A 138 -17.91 -19.05 -18.42
N GLY A 139 -16.93 -19.41 -17.59
CA GLY A 139 -15.81 -20.26 -17.98
C GLY A 139 -14.90 -19.64 -19.04
N GLN A 140 -14.91 -18.31 -19.19
CA GLN A 140 -14.03 -17.61 -20.11
C GLN A 140 -12.57 -17.77 -19.65
N LYS A 141 -11.72 -18.25 -20.56
CA LYS A 141 -10.28 -18.41 -20.29
C LYS A 141 -9.61 -17.04 -20.25
N ILE A 142 -8.54 -16.96 -19.45
CA ILE A 142 -7.65 -15.81 -19.42
C ILE A 142 -6.91 -15.75 -20.76
N ASP A 143 -6.90 -14.58 -21.36
CA ASP A 143 -6.24 -14.23 -22.62
C ASP A 143 -4.88 -13.57 -22.40
N ALA A 144 -4.74 -12.82 -21.30
CA ALA A 144 -3.48 -12.23 -20.91
C ALA A 144 -3.34 -12.06 -19.38
N MET A 145 -2.10 -11.96 -18.92
CA MET A 145 -1.75 -11.60 -17.55
C MET A 145 -0.82 -10.40 -17.55
N VAL A 146 -1.10 -9.43 -16.67
CA VAL A 146 -0.23 -8.28 -16.42
C VAL A 146 0.19 -8.27 -14.96
N ASN A 147 1.50 -8.14 -14.72
CA ASN A 147 2.07 -7.95 -13.38
C ASN A 147 3.30 -7.03 -13.45
N SER A 148 4.07 -6.96 -12.36
CA SER A 148 5.29 -6.15 -12.28
C SER A 148 6.40 -6.54 -13.28
N PHE A 149 6.31 -7.71 -13.92
CA PHE A 149 7.22 -8.14 -14.98
C PHE A 149 6.73 -7.81 -16.40
N GLY A 150 5.50 -7.28 -16.53
CA GLY A 150 4.92 -6.85 -17.80
C GLY A 150 3.66 -7.61 -18.22
N TYR A 151 3.34 -7.52 -19.51
CA TYR A 151 2.19 -8.15 -20.15
C TYR A 151 2.61 -9.47 -20.82
N SER A 152 1.82 -10.51 -20.64
CA SER A 152 1.94 -11.78 -21.36
C SER A 152 0.59 -12.23 -21.88
N GLU A 153 0.51 -12.53 -23.17
CA GLU A 153 -0.61 -13.27 -23.77
C GLU A 153 -0.51 -14.76 -23.39
N ILE A 154 -1.65 -15.47 -23.26
CA ILE A 154 -1.77 -16.88 -22.81
C ILE A 154 -2.35 -17.77 -23.91
#